data_AF-A0A1C5RGN4-F1
#
_entry.id   AF-A0A1C5RGN4-F1
#
_cell.length_a   1.000
_cell.length_b   1.000
_cell.length_c   1.000
_cell.angle_alpha   90.00
_cell.angle_beta   90.00
_cell.angle_gamma   90.00
#
_symmetry.space_group_name_H-M   'P 1'
#
loop_
_entity.id
_entity.type
_entity.pdbx_description
1 polymer ?
#
loop_
_entity_poly.entity_id
_entity_poly.type
_entity_poly.pdbx_seq_one_letter_code
_entity_poly.pdbx_strand_id
1 'polypeptide(L)'
;MKEIFWISHSPIHQEEYQDLCQRSGAPLLIRPMEPESLEEQLQLRGSRVESLVVNLPLPKAAQVFRTAAGRFPVLFRASQRIATGRKVPGYCSGLPEDEYEKRFVGWRRLLRCDVEELPAAQLSLPPASGRVFLWLSRHQLSQPALDALQADCGPVTVLQYPLPIRDVADLLPLLPMADLVGAVLPPQMLSQLKLLLGDTPLLRSDFSPQDGFHRWQTLLSCSVEYELLPQLVPEQLHTA
;
A
#
# COMPACT_ATOMS: atom_id res chain seq x y z
N MET A 1 -3.43 25.68 19.34
CA MET A 1 -3.40 25.32 17.91
C MET A 1 -3.21 23.82 17.84
N LYS A 2 -4.07 23.11 17.10
CA LYS A 2 -3.97 21.66 16.89
C LYS A 2 -2.90 21.36 15.85
N GLU A 3 -2.22 20.22 16.00
CA GLU A 3 -1.14 19.77 15.12
C GLU A 3 -1.56 18.49 14.39
N ILE A 4 -1.09 18.34 13.15
CA ILE A 4 -1.05 17.05 12.46
C ILE A 4 0.39 16.62 12.28
N PHE A 5 0.61 15.33 12.45
CA PHE A 5 1.89 14.70 12.18
C PHE A 5 1.85 14.13 10.77
N TRP A 6 2.66 14.68 9.88
CA TRP A 6 2.72 14.33 8.46
C TRP A 6 3.90 13.40 8.21
N ILE A 7 3.60 12.11 8.05
CA ILE A 7 4.57 11.02 7.93
C ILE A 7 4.50 10.49 6.50
N SER A 8 5.22 11.15 5.59
CA SER A 8 5.11 10.94 4.15
C SER A 8 6.37 11.46 3.46
N HIS A 9 6.77 10.77 2.38
CA HIS A 9 7.85 11.23 1.50
C HIS A 9 7.40 12.32 0.50
N SER A 10 6.10 12.61 0.43
CA SER A 10 5.53 13.63 -0.44
C SER A 10 4.98 14.80 0.38
N PRO A 11 5.08 16.04 -0.13
CA PRO A 11 4.43 17.18 0.51
C PRO A 11 2.91 17.00 0.48
N ILE A 12 2.23 17.64 1.44
CA ILE A 12 0.77 17.72 1.45
C ILE A 12 0.27 18.68 0.37
N HIS A 13 -0.74 18.27 -0.38
CA HIS A 13 -1.39 19.13 -1.36
C HIS A 13 -2.40 20.08 -0.71
N GLN A 14 -2.70 21.20 -1.38
CA GLN A 14 -3.61 22.21 -0.84
C GLN A 14 -5.02 21.65 -0.57
N GLU A 15 -5.55 20.84 -1.49
CA GLU A 15 -6.86 20.19 -1.35
C GLU A 15 -6.93 19.25 -0.13
N GLU A 16 -5.84 18.52 0.12
CA GLU A 16 -5.70 17.60 1.25
C GLU A 16 -5.68 18.36 2.58
N TYR A 17 -4.88 19.43 2.64
CA TYR A 17 -4.79 20.28 3.81
C TYR A 17 -6.10 20.98 4.15
N GLN A 18 -6.81 21.48 3.13
CA GLN A 18 -8.11 22.13 3.31
C GLN A 18 -9.15 21.16 3.89
N ASP A 19 -9.22 19.94 3.36
CA ASP A 19 -10.12 18.90 3.85
C ASP A 19 -9.82 18.54 5.32
N LEU A 20 -8.54 18.41 5.70
CA LEU A 20 -8.15 18.18 7.10
C LEU A 20 -8.55 19.34 8.03
N CYS A 21 -8.32 20.58 7.61
CA CYS A 21 -8.72 21.76 8.39
C CYS A 21 -10.23 21.83 8.58
N GLN A 22 -11.00 21.53 7.54
CA GLN A 22 -12.45 21.51 7.59
C GLN A 22 -12.95 20.44 8.58
N ARG A 23 -12.37 19.24 8.56
CA ARG A 23 -12.69 18.18 9.54
C ARG A 23 -12.34 18.56 10.97
N SER A 24 -11.19 19.21 11.17
CA SER A 24 -10.77 19.68 12.49
C SER A 24 -11.57 20.89 12.98
N GLY A 25 -12.32 21.57 12.11
CA GLY A 25 -13.00 22.84 12.41
C GLY A 25 -12.07 24.02 12.68
N ALA A 26 -10.76 23.89 12.38
CA ALA A 26 -9.75 24.90 12.64
C ALA A 26 -8.50 24.70 11.76
N PRO A 27 -7.69 25.75 11.55
CA PRO A 27 -6.37 25.60 10.94
C PRO A 27 -5.46 24.66 11.73
N LEU A 28 -4.75 23.80 11.00
CA LEU A 28 -3.87 22.78 11.56
C LEU A 28 -2.40 23.13 11.33
N LEU A 29 -1.56 22.91 12.33
CA LEU A 29 -0.12 23.02 12.16
C LEU A 29 0.45 21.70 11.66
N ILE A 30 1.09 21.73 10.49
CA ILE A 30 1.70 20.55 9.88
C ILE A 30 3.10 20.34 10.45
N ARG A 31 3.36 19.16 10.99
CA ARG A 31 4.68 18.73 11.46
C ARG A 31 5.16 17.55 10.61
N PRO A 32 6.02 17.79 9.61
CA PRO A 32 6.71 16.72 8.90
C PRO A 32 7.51 15.89 9.89
N MET A 33 7.48 14.57 9.74
CA MET A 33 8.13 13.68 10.70
C MET A 33 8.46 12.32 10.09
N GLU A 34 9.58 11.74 10.54
CA GLU A 34 9.96 10.37 10.24
C GLU A 34 9.37 9.39 11.27
N PRO A 35 8.93 8.18 10.86
CA PRO A 35 8.31 7.19 11.74
C PRO A 35 9.10 6.88 13.01
N GLU A 36 10.44 6.87 12.93
CA GLU A 36 11.35 6.49 14.00
C GLU A 36 11.31 7.47 15.18
N SER A 37 10.94 8.73 14.94
CA SER A 37 10.82 9.77 15.97
C SER A 37 9.43 9.87 16.60
N LEU A 38 8.48 9.04 16.15
CA LEU A 38 7.07 9.19 16.48
C LEU A 38 6.78 9.11 17.99
N GLU A 39 7.35 8.13 18.67
CA GLU A 39 7.07 7.90 20.09
C GLU A 39 7.51 9.09 20.96
N GLU A 40 8.73 9.58 20.75
CA GLU A 40 9.27 10.76 21.43
C GLU A 40 8.41 12.01 21.18
N GLN A 41 8.03 12.25 19.92
CA GLN A 41 7.20 13.41 19.58
C GLN A 41 5.79 13.32 20.17
N LEU A 42 5.20 12.13 20.25
CA LEU A 42 3.92 11.91 20.91
C LEU A 42 4.01 12.12 22.43
N GLN A 43 5.13 11.78 23.08
CA GLN A 43 5.35 12.07 24.50
C GLN A 43 5.45 13.58 24.75
N LEU A 44 6.15 14.32 23.89
CA LEU A 44 6.36 15.76 24.04
C LEU A 44 5.12 16.61 23.70
N ARG A 45 4.33 16.17 22.71
CA ARG A 45 3.31 17.02 22.05
C ARG A 45 1.93 16.40 21.98
N GLY A 46 1.74 15.17 22.47
CA GLY A 46 0.53 14.38 22.23
C GLY A 46 -0.79 15.10 22.57
N SER A 47 -0.81 16.01 23.56
CA SER A 47 -2.01 16.80 23.90
C SER A 47 -2.48 17.77 22.82
N ARG A 48 -1.63 18.06 21.82
CA ARG A 48 -1.93 18.96 20.69
C ARG A 48 -2.19 18.22 19.39
N VAL A 49 -1.90 16.91 19.33
CA VAL A 49 -1.98 16.11 18.11
C VAL A 49 -3.44 15.73 17.85
N GLU A 50 -3.97 16.16 16.70
CA GLU A 50 -5.33 15.82 16.26
C GLU A 50 -5.35 14.46 15.56
N SER A 51 -4.38 14.23 14.69
CA SER A 51 -4.29 13.01 13.87
C SER A 51 -2.87 12.83 13.32
N LEU A 52 -2.55 11.59 12.97
CA LEU A 52 -1.36 11.23 12.21
C LEU A 52 -1.76 10.95 10.77
N VAL A 53 -1.09 11.57 9.81
CA VAL A 53 -1.31 11.32 8.39
C VAL A 53 -0.12 10.56 7.83
N VAL A 54 -0.38 9.38 7.27
CA VAL A 54 0.63 8.42 6.84
C VAL A 54 0.49 8.13 5.35
N ASN A 55 1.59 8.28 4.63
CA ASN A 55 1.70 7.88 3.23
C ASN A 55 3.03 7.13 3.02
N LEU A 56 3.10 5.95 3.62
CA LEU A 56 4.27 5.07 3.62
C LEU A 56 3.88 3.65 3.20
N PRO A 57 4.86 2.81 2.80
CA PRO A 57 4.64 1.38 2.61
C PRO A 57 4.00 0.74 3.83
N LEU A 58 3.19 -0.29 3.59
CA LEU A 58 2.31 -0.89 4.59
C LEU A 58 3.01 -1.29 5.91
N PRO A 59 4.23 -1.88 5.92
CA PRO A 59 4.91 -2.24 7.16
C PRO A 59 5.24 -1.03 8.05
N LYS A 60 5.73 0.07 7.46
CA LYS A 60 5.98 1.31 8.18
C LYS A 60 4.68 1.95 8.68
N ALA A 61 3.63 1.85 7.86
CA ALA A 61 2.31 2.31 8.23
C ALA A 61 1.72 1.51 9.42
N ALA A 62 1.95 0.19 9.45
CA ALA A 62 1.59 -0.68 10.57
C ALA A 62 2.38 -0.34 11.84
N GLN A 63 3.66 0.01 11.73
CA GLN A 63 4.46 0.51 12.86
C GLN A 63 3.86 1.79 13.44
N VAL A 64 3.58 2.79 12.61
CA VAL A 64 2.93 4.04 13.04
C VAL A 64 1.59 3.74 13.72
N PHE A 65 0.78 2.86 13.12
CA PHE A 65 -0.49 2.46 13.70
C PHE A 65 -0.31 1.82 15.07
N ARG A 66 0.59 0.85 15.24
CA ARG A 66 0.84 0.22 16.55
C ARG A 66 1.26 1.21 17.63
N THR A 67 2.10 2.18 17.29
CA THR A 67 2.56 3.21 18.24
C THR A 67 1.45 4.20 18.62
N ALA A 68 0.55 4.53 17.68
CA ALA A 68 -0.49 5.56 17.85
C ALA A 68 -1.89 5.01 18.15
N ALA A 69 -2.13 3.72 17.92
CA ALA A 69 -3.45 3.09 17.98
C ALA A 69 -4.11 3.30 19.34
N GLY A 70 -5.39 3.66 19.30
CA GLY A 70 -6.18 3.97 20.50
C GLY A 70 -5.97 5.36 21.08
N ARG A 71 -4.92 6.11 20.67
CA ARG A 71 -4.63 7.47 21.16
C ARG A 71 -4.99 8.54 20.13
N PHE A 72 -4.73 8.27 18.85
CA PHE A 72 -4.93 9.23 17.77
C PHE A 72 -5.45 8.55 16.50
N PRO A 73 -6.30 9.22 15.70
CA PRO A 73 -6.65 8.77 14.35
C PRO A 73 -5.41 8.69 13.45
N VAL A 74 -5.26 7.58 12.73
CA VAL A 74 -4.24 7.40 11.68
C VAL A 74 -4.92 7.44 10.31
N LEU A 75 -4.54 8.40 9.47
CA LEU A 75 -5.19 8.71 8.20
C LEU A 75 -4.27 8.40 7.02
N PHE A 76 -4.85 7.84 5.96
CA PHE A 76 -4.20 7.62 4.67
C PHE A 76 -4.90 8.41 3.59
N ARG A 77 -4.14 8.88 2.59
CA ARG A 77 -4.72 9.49 1.40
C ARG A 77 -5.62 8.49 0.67
N ALA A 78 -6.89 8.83 0.47
CA ALA A 78 -7.78 8.09 -0.41
C ALA A 78 -7.71 8.70 -1.81
N SER A 79 -7.61 7.85 -2.83
CA SER A 79 -7.56 8.31 -4.22
C SER A 79 -8.32 7.38 -5.13
N GLN A 80 -8.97 7.96 -6.12
CA GLN A 80 -9.69 7.23 -7.14
C GLN A 80 -9.03 7.45 -8.50
N ARG A 81 -9.02 6.40 -9.32
CA ARG A 81 -8.65 6.51 -10.73
C ARG A 81 -9.89 6.97 -11.49
N ILE A 82 -9.84 8.14 -12.08
CA ILE A 82 -10.91 8.68 -12.92
C ILE A 82 -10.44 8.59 -14.36
N ALA A 83 -11.23 7.96 -15.21
CA ALA A 83 -10.91 7.88 -16.64
C ALA A 83 -10.93 9.29 -17.23
N THR A 84 -9.86 9.68 -17.93
CA THR A 84 -9.79 11.01 -18.59
C THR A 84 -10.57 11.03 -19.91
N GLY A 85 -11.02 9.87 -20.38
CA GLY A 85 -11.64 9.67 -21.70
C GLY A 85 -10.62 9.53 -22.83
N ARG A 86 -9.32 9.71 -22.56
CA ARG A 86 -8.26 9.52 -23.54
C ARG A 86 -7.82 8.05 -23.57
N LYS A 87 -7.33 7.62 -24.74
CA LYS A 87 -6.62 6.35 -24.89
C LYS A 87 -5.12 6.63 -24.92
N VAL A 88 -4.34 5.84 -24.20
CA VAL A 88 -2.87 5.87 -24.22
C VAL A 88 -2.34 4.51 -24.67
N PRO A 89 -1.17 4.43 -25.33
CA PRO A 89 -0.55 3.15 -25.64
C PRO A 89 -0.31 2.33 -24.37
N GLY A 90 -0.85 1.12 -24.32
CA GLY A 90 -0.65 0.21 -23.20
C GLY A 90 0.81 -0.18 -23.09
N TYR A 91 1.42 0.09 -21.93
CA TYR A 91 2.88 -0.05 -21.73
C TYR A 91 3.41 -1.47 -21.99
N CYS A 92 2.55 -2.49 -21.90
CA CYS A 92 2.96 -3.90 -22.02
C CYS A 92 2.34 -4.63 -23.23
N SER A 93 1.14 -4.22 -23.66
CA SER A 93 0.44 -4.85 -24.79
C SER A 93 0.57 -4.07 -26.10
N GLY A 94 0.97 -2.80 -26.04
CA GLY A 94 0.89 -1.87 -27.17
C GLY A 94 -0.54 -1.50 -27.59
N LEU A 95 -1.56 -2.14 -27.00
CA LEU A 95 -2.96 -1.87 -27.28
C LEU A 95 -3.43 -0.60 -26.58
N PRO A 96 -4.36 0.18 -27.15
CA PRO A 96 -4.89 1.37 -26.50
C PRO A 96 -5.57 1.03 -25.15
N GLU A 97 -5.07 1.61 -24.06
CA GLU A 97 -5.65 1.53 -22.72
C GLU A 97 -6.30 2.85 -22.34
N ASP A 98 -7.29 2.81 -21.44
CA ASP A 98 -7.84 4.05 -20.87
C ASP A 98 -6.76 4.78 -20.06
N GLU A 99 -6.63 6.07 -20.31
CA GLU A 99 -5.86 6.96 -19.46
C GLU A 99 -6.68 7.29 -18.21
N TYR A 100 -5.99 7.30 -17.06
CA TYR A 100 -6.61 7.62 -15.79
C TYR A 100 -5.79 8.70 -15.09
N GLU A 101 -6.48 9.65 -14.48
CA GLU A 101 -5.91 10.54 -13.48
C GLU A 101 -6.20 10.02 -12.06
N LYS A 102 -5.25 10.24 -11.15
CA LYS A 102 -5.47 9.97 -9.72
C LYS A 102 -6.05 11.22 -9.06
N ARG A 103 -7.32 11.18 -8.69
CA ARG A 103 -7.97 12.26 -7.94
C ARG A 103 -8.03 11.95 -6.46
N PHE A 104 -7.74 12.94 -5.61
CA PHE A 104 -8.01 12.87 -4.17
C PHE A 104 -9.52 12.77 -3.94
N VAL A 105 -9.94 11.87 -3.06
CA VAL A 105 -11.38 11.66 -2.76
C VAL A 105 -11.68 11.67 -1.27
N GLY A 106 -10.70 12.05 -0.44
CA GLY A 106 -10.81 12.09 1.01
C GLY A 106 -9.73 11.29 1.71
N TRP A 107 -9.99 10.90 2.95
CA TRP A 107 -9.06 10.16 3.79
C TRP A 107 -9.59 8.78 4.12
N ARG A 108 -8.70 7.83 4.36
CA ARG A 108 -9.03 6.55 4.97
C ARG A 108 -8.54 6.57 6.40
N ARG A 109 -9.44 6.43 7.37
CA ARG A 109 -9.03 6.23 8.76
C ARG A 109 -8.76 4.75 8.97
N LEU A 110 -7.55 4.44 9.39
CA LEU A 110 -7.14 3.09 9.70
C LEU A 110 -7.82 2.64 10.99
N LEU A 111 -8.49 1.49 10.92
CA LEU A 111 -9.19 0.85 12.04
C LEU A 111 -8.39 -0.36 12.56
N ARG A 112 -7.67 -1.03 11.65
CA ARG A 112 -6.78 -2.16 11.94
C ARG A 112 -5.62 -2.18 10.95
N CYS A 113 -4.42 -2.51 11.42
CA CYS A 113 -3.26 -2.72 10.57
C CYS A 113 -2.25 -3.64 11.25
N ASP A 114 -2.39 -4.93 10.98
CA ASP A 114 -1.48 -5.97 11.43
C ASP A 114 -0.73 -6.50 10.21
N VAL A 115 0.59 -6.33 10.19
CA VAL A 115 1.45 -6.80 9.12
C VAL A 115 2.68 -7.42 9.73
N GLU A 116 2.98 -8.62 9.28
CA GLU A 116 4.17 -9.37 9.65
C GLU A 116 4.85 -9.88 8.37
N GLU A 117 6.14 -9.61 8.26
CA GLU A 117 6.95 -9.97 7.09
C GLU A 117 8.27 -10.62 7.54
N LEU A 118 8.78 -11.55 6.73
CA LEU A 118 10.13 -12.09 6.84
C LEU A 118 10.89 -11.98 5.51
N PRO A 119 12.23 -11.95 5.51
CA PRO A 119 13.02 -12.15 4.29
C PRO A 119 12.65 -13.47 3.59
N ALA A 120 12.54 -13.47 2.26
CA ALA A 120 12.20 -14.68 1.49
C ALA A 120 13.21 -15.81 1.71
N ALA A 121 14.50 -15.51 1.87
CA ALA A 121 15.54 -16.50 2.19
C ALA A 121 15.31 -17.28 3.51
N GLN A 122 14.44 -16.79 4.39
CA GLN A 122 14.10 -17.47 5.65
C GLN A 122 12.87 -18.38 5.53
N LEU A 123 12.21 -18.44 4.37
CA LEU A 123 11.18 -19.44 4.09
C LEU A 123 11.82 -20.83 3.95
N SER A 124 11.43 -21.76 4.82
CA SER A 124 11.76 -23.18 4.66
C SER A 124 10.82 -23.82 3.65
N LEU A 125 11.05 -23.59 2.34
CA LEU A 125 10.28 -24.24 1.29
C LEU A 125 10.82 -25.64 1.01
N PRO A 126 9.96 -26.67 0.92
CA PRO A 126 10.40 -28.01 0.57
C PRO A 126 11.12 -27.99 -0.78
N PRO A 127 12.25 -28.71 -0.94
CA PRO A 127 12.98 -28.73 -2.19
C PRO A 127 12.10 -29.31 -3.30
N ALA A 128 11.84 -28.51 -4.33
CA ALA A 128 11.05 -28.90 -5.49
C ALA A 128 11.85 -28.61 -6.76
N SER A 129 11.82 -29.53 -7.71
CA SER A 129 12.42 -29.36 -9.04
C SER A 129 11.56 -28.41 -9.87
N GLY A 130 11.83 -27.11 -9.77
CA GLY A 130 11.12 -26.04 -10.48
C GLY A 130 9.84 -25.61 -9.77
N ARG A 131 9.86 -24.40 -9.21
CA ARG A 131 8.71 -23.78 -8.53
C ARG A 131 7.95 -22.86 -9.47
N VAL A 132 6.62 -22.85 -9.44
CA VAL A 132 5.81 -21.90 -10.18
C VAL A 132 5.65 -20.62 -9.35
N PHE A 133 6.20 -19.52 -9.87
CA PHE A 133 6.03 -18.17 -9.32
C PHE A 133 4.95 -17.41 -10.09
N LEU A 134 3.78 -17.24 -9.47
CA LEU A 134 2.69 -16.44 -10.03
C LEU A 134 2.95 -14.96 -9.77
N TRP A 135 3.25 -14.20 -10.83
CA TRP A 135 3.54 -12.77 -10.76
C TRP A 135 2.30 -11.95 -11.11
N LEU A 136 1.65 -11.39 -10.08
CA LEU A 136 0.44 -10.57 -10.18
C LEU A 136 0.81 -9.10 -10.42
N SER A 137 1.18 -8.81 -11.67
CA SER A 137 1.47 -7.46 -12.12
C SER A 137 1.35 -7.34 -13.63
N ARG A 138 0.81 -6.19 -14.06
CA ARG A 138 0.84 -5.76 -15.46
C ARG A 138 2.26 -5.54 -15.98
N HIS A 139 3.21 -5.23 -15.10
CA HIS A 139 4.61 -4.99 -15.47
C HIS A 139 5.39 -6.31 -15.45
N GLN A 140 6.21 -6.52 -16.49
CA GLN A 140 7.13 -7.66 -16.49
C GLN A 140 8.06 -7.58 -15.28
N LEU A 141 8.39 -8.74 -14.73
CA LEU A 141 9.38 -8.85 -13.68
C LEU A 141 10.75 -8.48 -14.25
N SER A 142 11.46 -7.57 -13.59
CA SER A 142 12.81 -7.18 -14.03
C SER A 142 13.79 -8.33 -13.84
N GLN A 143 14.83 -8.42 -14.68
CA GLN A 143 15.86 -9.44 -14.53
C GLN A 143 16.52 -9.41 -13.14
N PRO A 144 16.91 -8.25 -12.57
CA PRO A 144 17.46 -8.20 -11.22
C PRO A 144 16.49 -8.69 -10.13
N ALA A 145 15.18 -8.47 -10.28
CA ALA A 145 14.19 -8.99 -9.34
C ALA A 145 14.05 -10.52 -9.44
N LEU A 146 14.11 -11.07 -10.67
CA LEU A 146 14.10 -12.50 -10.91
C LEU A 146 15.36 -13.18 -10.36
N ASP A 147 16.53 -12.60 -10.59
CA ASP A 147 17.81 -13.14 -10.09
C ASP A 147 17.80 -13.19 -8.56
N ALA A 148 17.33 -12.12 -7.90
CA ALA A 148 17.17 -12.08 -6.45
C ALA A 148 16.16 -13.14 -5.96
N LEU A 149 15.03 -13.31 -6.65
CA LEU A 149 14.05 -14.34 -6.32
C LEU A 149 14.65 -15.75 -6.41
N GLN A 150 15.43 -16.00 -7.46
CA GLN A 150 16.05 -17.31 -7.68
C GLN A 150 17.18 -17.59 -6.70
N ALA A 151 17.88 -16.56 -6.22
CA ALA A 151 18.84 -16.70 -5.14
C ALA A 151 18.16 -17.11 -3.81
N ASP A 152 17.02 -16.51 -3.50
CA ASP A 152 16.29 -16.75 -2.24
C ASP A 152 15.47 -18.05 -2.27
N CYS A 153 14.87 -18.36 -3.42
CA CYS A 153 13.86 -19.40 -3.58
C CYS A 153 14.27 -20.48 -4.61
N GLY A 154 15.52 -20.53 -5.05
CA GLY A 154 15.97 -21.47 -6.08
C GLY A 154 15.30 -21.27 -7.44
N PRO A 155 15.49 -22.20 -8.39
CA PRO A 155 14.94 -22.08 -9.74
C PRO A 155 13.41 -21.97 -9.75
N VAL A 156 12.89 -20.92 -10.38
CA VAL A 156 11.46 -20.67 -10.55
C VAL A 156 11.07 -20.55 -12.02
N THR A 157 9.88 -21.02 -12.36
CA THR A 157 9.15 -20.72 -13.59
C THR A 157 8.17 -19.59 -13.32
N VAL A 158 8.30 -18.47 -14.03
CA VAL A 158 7.44 -17.30 -13.83
C VAL A 158 6.18 -17.43 -14.67
N LEU A 159 5.01 -17.39 -14.02
CA LEU A 159 3.71 -17.25 -14.65
C LEU A 159 3.21 -15.82 -14.40
N GLN A 160 3.21 -14.96 -15.41
CA GLN A 160 2.73 -13.59 -15.27
C GLN A 160 1.21 -13.51 -15.45
N TYR A 161 0.54 -12.77 -14.56
CA TYR A 161 -0.83 -12.32 -14.73
C TYR A 161 -0.86 -10.84 -15.15
N PRO A 162 -1.07 -10.53 -16.44
CA PRO A 162 -0.85 -9.17 -16.97
C PRO A 162 -2.06 -8.25 -16.84
N LEU A 163 -3.22 -8.76 -16.41
CA LEU A 163 -4.47 -8.01 -16.40
C LEU A 163 -4.66 -7.23 -15.09
N PRO A 164 -5.37 -6.08 -15.13
CA PRO A 164 -5.78 -5.39 -13.91
C PRO A 164 -6.66 -6.29 -13.04
N ILE A 165 -6.28 -6.44 -11.77
CA ILE A 165 -7.04 -7.20 -10.79
C ILE A 165 -8.04 -6.24 -10.14
N ARG A 166 -9.34 -6.52 -10.28
CA ARG A 166 -10.42 -5.73 -9.68
C ARG A 166 -10.92 -6.39 -8.40
N ASP A 167 -11.05 -7.71 -8.44
CA ASP A 167 -11.37 -8.56 -7.31
C ASP A 167 -10.30 -9.64 -7.19
N VAL A 168 -9.92 -9.98 -5.96
CA VAL A 168 -8.99 -11.06 -5.68
C VAL A 168 -9.63 -12.42 -5.99
N ALA A 169 -10.96 -12.52 -5.96
CA ALA A 169 -11.71 -13.70 -6.35
C ALA A 169 -11.42 -14.15 -7.79
N ASP A 170 -11.08 -13.21 -8.69
CA ASP A 170 -10.72 -13.50 -10.08
C ASP A 170 -9.45 -14.37 -10.19
N LEU A 171 -8.62 -14.40 -9.13
CA LEU A 171 -7.37 -15.13 -9.09
C LEU A 171 -7.54 -16.58 -8.63
N LEU A 172 -8.68 -16.94 -8.04
CA LEU A 172 -8.94 -18.27 -7.47
C LEU A 172 -8.57 -19.44 -8.40
N PRO A 173 -8.81 -19.40 -9.72
CA PRO A 173 -8.43 -20.49 -10.61
C PRO A 173 -6.91 -20.69 -10.75
N LEU A 174 -6.11 -19.64 -10.49
CA LEU A 174 -4.66 -19.63 -10.69
C LEU A 174 -3.88 -19.98 -9.42
N LEU A 175 -4.44 -19.66 -8.24
CA LEU A 175 -3.75 -19.85 -6.97
C LEU A 175 -3.27 -21.30 -6.72
N PRO A 176 -4.07 -22.36 -7.03
CA PRO A 176 -3.64 -23.74 -6.81
C PRO A 176 -2.43 -24.19 -7.63
N MET A 177 -2.10 -23.45 -8.70
CA MET A 177 -0.96 -23.76 -9.56
C MET A 177 0.35 -23.10 -9.08
N ALA A 178 0.27 -22.20 -8.11
CA ALA A 178 1.40 -21.39 -7.66
C ALA A 178 2.03 -21.96 -6.41
N ASP A 179 3.34 -22.21 -6.46
CA ASP A 179 4.13 -22.50 -5.27
C ASP A 179 4.47 -21.22 -4.51
N LEU A 180 4.53 -20.09 -5.22
CA LEU A 180 4.87 -18.77 -4.73
C LEU A 180 4.05 -17.73 -5.48
N VAL A 181 3.56 -16.70 -4.79
CA VAL A 181 2.83 -15.59 -5.42
C VAL A 181 3.55 -14.29 -5.15
N GLY A 182 3.90 -13.54 -6.18
CA GLY A 182 4.38 -12.17 -6.04
C GLY A 182 3.29 -11.18 -6.44
N ALA A 183 3.05 -10.14 -5.64
CA ALA A 183 1.96 -9.20 -5.91
C ALA A 183 2.33 -7.75 -5.64
N VAL A 184 1.91 -6.87 -6.55
CA VAL A 184 1.93 -5.41 -6.36
C VAL A 184 0.48 -4.91 -6.31
N LEU A 185 -0.15 -5.11 -5.15
CA LEU A 185 -1.56 -4.81 -4.93
C LEU A 185 -1.77 -3.81 -3.78
N PRO A 186 -2.91 -3.08 -3.76
CA PRO A 186 -3.32 -2.29 -2.60
C PRO A 186 -3.41 -3.14 -1.31
N PRO A 187 -3.18 -2.55 -0.13
CA PRO A 187 -3.15 -3.28 1.14
C PRO A 187 -4.35 -4.19 1.43
N GLN A 188 -5.57 -3.74 1.12
CA GLN A 188 -6.79 -4.53 1.36
C GLN A 188 -6.84 -5.75 0.47
N MET A 189 -6.44 -5.60 -0.79
CA MET A 189 -6.35 -6.72 -1.73
C MET A 189 -5.23 -7.68 -1.33
N LEU A 190 -4.10 -7.19 -0.80
CA LEU A 190 -3.07 -8.06 -0.22
C LEU A 190 -3.59 -8.84 0.99
N SER A 191 -4.36 -8.20 1.86
CA SER A 191 -4.98 -8.87 3.02
C SER A 191 -5.96 -9.97 2.58
N GLN A 192 -6.85 -9.66 1.64
CA GLN A 192 -7.78 -10.63 1.05
C GLN A 192 -7.04 -11.77 0.34
N LEU A 193 -6.02 -11.47 -0.46
CA LEU A 193 -5.20 -12.46 -1.14
C LEU A 193 -4.48 -13.37 -0.16
N LYS A 194 -3.93 -12.82 0.92
CA LYS A 194 -3.24 -13.63 1.93
C LYS A 194 -4.19 -14.62 2.61
N LEU A 195 -5.45 -14.25 2.84
CA LEU A 195 -6.46 -15.18 3.36
C LEU A 195 -6.75 -16.32 2.37
N LEU A 196 -6.82 -16.04 1.07
CA LEU A 196 -7.07 -17.06 0.04
C LEU A 196 -5.88 -18.00 -0.18
N LEU A 197 -4.65 -17.48 -0.05
CA LEU A 197 -3.42 -18.25 -0.25
C LEU A 197 -3.13 -19.24 0.87
N GLY A 198 -3.63 -18.99 2.08
CA GLY A 198 -3.29 -19.79 3.26
C GLY A 198 -1.78 -19.88 3.45
N ASP A 199 -1.24 -21.08 3.34
CA ASP A 199 0.19 -21.38 3.51
C ASP A 199 1.04 -21.03 2.28
N THR A 200 0.43 -20.80 1.10
CA THR A 200 1.19 -20.39 -0.08
C THR A 200 1.86 -19.03 0.18
N PRO A 201 3.20 -18.92 0.02
CA PRO A 201 3.90 -17.68 0.33
C PRO A 201 3.51 -16.54 -0.62
N LEU A 202 3.20 -15.40 -0.02
CA LEU A 202 2.93 -14.15 -0.72
C LEU A 202 4.14 -13.23 -0.59
N LEU A 203 4.83 -12.99 -1.70
CA LEU A 203 6.02 -12.17 -1.77
C LEU A 203 5.69 -10.75 -2.23
N ARG A 204 6.29 -9.79 -1.54
CA ARG A 204 6.38 -8.38 -1.94
C ARG A 204 7.81 -8.08 -2.34
N SER A 205 7.98 -7.35 -3.44
CA SER A 205 9.28 -6.79 -3.80
C SER A 205 9.42 -5.43 -3.12
N ASP A 206 10.48 -5.28 -2.33
CA ASP A 206 10.96 -3.99 -1.86
C ASP A 206 12.18 -3.61 -2.68
N PHE A 207 12.07 -2.53 -3.47
CA PHE A 207 13.19 -1.98 -4.21
C PHE A 207 13.82 -0.86 -3.39
N SER A 208 15.11 -0.99 -3.07
CA SER A 208 15.88 0.07 -2.43
C SER A 208 16.58 0.89 -3.52
N PRO A 209 16.18 2.16 -3.76
CA PRO A 209 16.91 3.02 -4.69
C PRO A 209 18.33 3.35 -4.20
N GLN A 210 18.57 3.23 -2.90
CA GLN A 210 19.86 3.52 -2.27
C GLN A 210 20.88 2.41 -2.52
N ASP A 211 20.42 1.16 -2.42
CA ASP A 211 21.29 0.00 -2.60
C ASP A 211 21.24 -0.56 -4.03
N GLY A 212 20.24 -0.18 -4.82
CA GLY A 212 20.05 -0.65 -6.20
C GLY A 212 19.57 -2.11 -6.31
N PHE A 213 19.16 -2.73 -5.20
CA PHE A 213 18.75 -4.14 -5.14
C PHE A 213 17.25 -4.32 -4.90
N HIS A 214 16.72 -5.43 -5.43
CA HIS A 214 15.42 -5.96 -5.05
C HIS A 214 15.59 -6.90 -3.86
N ARG A 215 14.78 -6.70 -2.82
CA ARG A 215 14.65 -7.65 -1.71
C ARG A 215 13.23 -8.20 -1.70
N TRP A 216 13.11 -9.52 -1.60
CA TRP A 216 11.82 -10.18 -1.46
C TRP A 216 11.49 -10.34 0.02
N GLN A 217 10.31 -9.85 0.38
CA GLN A 217 9.72 -10.02 1.70
C GLN A 217 8.49 -10.90 1.57
N THR A 218 8.40 -11.89 2.44
CA THR A 218 7.25 -12.78 2.55
C THR A 218 6.28 -12.20 3.55
N LEU A 219 5.05 -12.01 3.11
CA LEU A 219 3.95 -11.58 3.95
C LEU A 219 3.41 -12.79 4.74
N LEU A 220 3.72 -12.85 6.03
CA LEU A 220 3.22 -13.89 6.95
C LEU A 220 1.76 -13.65 7.30
N SER A 221 1.46 -12.42 7.69
CA SER A 221 0.11 -11.99 8.02
C SER A 221 -0.13 -10.57 7.52
N CYS A 222 -1.36 -10.31 7.11
CA CYS A 222 -1.78 -8.99 6.65
C CYS A 222 -3.28 -8.82 6.93
N SER A 223 -3.60 -7.95 7.89
CA SER A 223 -4.96 -7.53 8.19
C SER A 223 -5.02 -6.02 8.20
N VAL A 224 -5.77 -5.46 7.25
CA VAL A 224 -5.89 -4.01 7.10
C VAL A 224 -7.36 -3.65 6.94
N GLU A 225 -7.88 -2.88 7.89
CA GLU A 225 -9.24 -2.36 7.86
C GLU A 225 -9.21 -0.84 7.94
N TYR A 226 -10.01 -0.19 7.10
CA TYR A 226 -10.21 1.26 7.17
C TYR A 226 -11.68 1.61 6.97
N GLU A 227 -12.02 2.82 7.40
CA GLU A 227 -13.21 3.53 6.95
C GLU A 227 -12.83 4.63 5.97
N LEU A 228 -13.63 4.83 4.92
CA LEU A 228 -13.48 5.98 4.04
C LEU A 228 -14.17 7.19 4.68
N LEU A 229 -13.39 8.24 4.88
CA LEU A 229 -13.85 9.58 5.22
C LEU A 229 -13.92 10.38 3.92
N PRO A 230 -15.08 10.42 3.24
CA PRO A 230 -15.20 11.07 1.93
C PRO A 230 -14.87 12.55 2.04
N GLN A 231 -14.25 13.11 1.00
CA GLN A 231 -13.88 14.51 0.94
C GLN A 231 -15.07 15.40 1.36
N LEU A 232 -14.82 16.34 2.26
CA LEU A 232 -15.77 17.38 2.58
C LEU A 232 -15.76 18.37 1.42
N VAL A 233 -16.79 18.29 0.58
CA VAL A 233 -17.04 19.35 -0.40
C VAL A 233 -17.67 20.49 0.39
N PRO A 234 -17.21 21.75 0.23
CA PRO A 234 -17.97 22.88 0.73
C PRO A 234 -19.38 22.74 0.16
N GLU A 235 -20.41 22.74 1.02
CA GLU A 235 -21.79 22.86 0.53
C GLU A 235 -21.80 23.97 -0.51
N GLN A 236 -22.40 23.70 -1.68
CA GLN A 236 -22.72 24.77 -2.61
C GLN A 236 -23.65 25.73 -1.86
N LEU A 237 -23.06 26.74 -1.24
CA LEU A 237 -23.72 27.88 -0.61
C LEU A 237 -24.38 28.72 -1.71
N HIS A 238 -25.33 28.17 -2.47
CA HIS A 238 -26.20 28.89 -3.40
C HIS A 238 -27.48 28.06 -3.61
N THR A 239 -28.51 28.30 -2.80
CA THR A 239 -29.81 28.90 -3.20
C THR A 239 -30.93 28.54 -2.21
N ALA A 240 -31.30 29.54 -1.40
CA ALA A 240 -32.68 29.86 -1.06
C ALA A 240 -32.76 31.37 -0.83
#